data_AF-A0A2N2F898-F1
#
_entry.id   AF-A0A2N2F898-F1
#
_cell.length_a   1.000
_cell.length_b   1.000
_cell.length_c   1.000
_cell.angle_alpha   90.00
_cell.angle_beta   90.00
_cell.angle_gamma   90.00
#
_symmetry.space_group_name_H-M   'P 1'
#
loop_
_entity.id
_entity.type
_entity.pdbx_description
1 polymer ?
#
loop_
_entity_poly.entity_id
_entity_poly.type
_entity_poly.pdbx_seq_one_letter_code
_entity_poly.pdbx_strand_id
1 'polypeptide(L)' 'MVEIKDQAAFMKEVQARFERKLKENEIDMLEQWKGHLDKLAAMKPEGIAALQLHIRKVAEMMGNRIKMLKRE' A
#
# COMPACT_ATOMS: atom_id res chain seq x y z
N MET A 1 -12.27 -22.41 -33.69
CA MET A 1 -10.99 -21.70 -33.40
C MET A 1 -11.17 -20.23 -33.01
N VAL A 2 -12.28 -19.55 -33.36
CA VAL A 2 -12.50 -18.13 -33.03
C VAL A 2 -12.83 -17.95 -31.53
N GLU A 3 -13.76 -18.74 -30.97
CA GLU A 3 -14.12 -18.68 -29.53
C GLU A 3 -12.92 -18.86 -28.58
N ILE A 4 -12.01 -19.79 -28.87
CA ILE A 4 -10.83 -20.05 -28.02
C ILE A 4 -9.85 -18.86 -28.06
N LYS A 5 -9.71 -18.19 -29.22
CA LYS A 5 -8.87 -17.01 -29.36
C LYS A 5 -9.46 -15.80 -28.63
N ASP A 6 -10.78 -15.63 -28.70
CA ASP A 6 -11.50 -14.56 -28.00
C ASP A 6 -11.45 -14.76 -26.47
N GLN A 7 -11.57 -16.00 -26.01
CA GLN A 7 -11.41 -16.34 -24.59
C GLN A 7 -9.97 -16.09 -24.09
N ALA A 8 -8.96 -16.44 -24.88
CA ALA A 8 -7.56 -16.19 -24.53
C ALA A 8 -7.23 -14.69 -24.51
N ALA A 9 -7.75 -13.92 -25.48
CA ALA A 9 -7.60 -12.48 -25.51
C ALA A 9 -8.28 -11.81 -24.31
N PHE A 10 -9.50 -12.26 -23.96
CA PHE A 10 -10.21 -11.80 -22.78
C PHE A 10 -9.43 -12.08 -21.48
N MET A 11 -8.92 -13.30 -21.30
CA MET A 11 -8.13 -13.67 -20.12
C MET A 11 -6.86 -12.81 -19.99
N LYS A 12 -6.19 -12.50 -21.10
CA LYS A 12 -5.00 -11.65 -21.11
C LYS A 12 -5.33 -10.21 -20.71
N GLU A 13 -6.44 -9.65 -21.20
CA GLU A 13 -6.91 -8.32 -20.82
C GLU A 13 -7.28 -8.27 -19.33
N VAL A 14 -7.97 -9.29 -18.82
CA VAL A 14 -8.30 -9.40 -17.39
C VAL A 14 -7.02 -9.46 -16.55
N GLN A 15 -6.05 -10.29 -16.93
CA GLN A 15 -4.76 -10.37 -16.23
C GLN A 15 -4.05 -9.01 -16.21
N ALA A 16 -3.97 -8.32 -17.35
CA ALA A 16 -3.32 -7.02 -17.43
C ALA A 16 -4.00 -5.97 -16.54
N ARG A 17 -5.34 -6.01 -16.42
CA ARG A 17 -6.08 -5.14 -15.51
C ARG A 17 -5.81 -5.47 -14.04
N PHE A 18 -5.74 -6.75 -13.68
CA PHE A 18 -5.39 -7.17 -12.33
C PHE A 18 -3.98 -6.74 -11.95
N GLU A 19 -3.00 -6.97 -12.81
CA GLU A 19 -1.62 -6.54 -12.59
C GLU A 19 -1.51 -5.02 -12.43
N ARG A 20 -2.24 -4.25 -13.25
CA ARG A 20 -2.29 -2.79 -13.11
C ARG A 20 -2.87 -2.37 -11.77
N LYS A 21 -4.02 -2.93 -11.38
CA LYS A 21 -4.67 -2.62 -10.10
C LYS A 21 -3.81 -3.01 -8.90
N LEU A 22 -3.09 -4.13 -8.98
CA LEU A 22 -2.14 -4.54 -7.94
C LEU A 22 -1.02 -3.50 -7.77
N LYS A 23 -0.44 -3.04 -8.88
CA LYS A 23 0.60 -1.99 -8.86
C LYS A 23 0.07 -0.66 -8.31
N GLU A 24 -1.12 -0.23 -8.74
CA GLU A 24 -1.76 0.99 -8.24
C GLU A 24 -1.97 0.91 -6.71
N ASN A 25 -2.52 -0.20 -6.22
CA ASN A 25 -2.71 -0.40 -4.77
C ASN A 25 -1.39 -0.40 -3.98
N GLU A 26 -0.32 -0.98 -4.55
CA GLU A 26 1.00 -0.99 -3.92
C GLU A 26 1.59 0.43 -3.87
N ILE A 27 1.50 1.19 -4.95
CA ILE A 27 1.94 2.58 -5.03
C ILE A 27 1.18 3.43 -4.00
N ASP A 28 -0.15 3.35 -3.96
CA ASP A 28 -0.99 4.10 -3.03
C ASP A 28 -0.57 3.84 -1.57
N MET A 29 -0.30 2.56 -1.25
CA MET A 29 0.16 2.18 0.08
C MET A 29 1.55 2.78 0.39
N LEU A 30 2.48 2.72 -0.55
CA LEU A 30 3.83 3.28 -0.39
C LEU A 30 3.80 4.79 -0.23
N GLU A 31 2.98 5.50 -1.01
CA GLU A 31 2.81 6.95 -0.92
C GLU A 31 2.25 7.37 0.44
N GLN A 32 1.26 6.64 0.97
CA GLN A 32 0.75 6.88 2.32
C GLN A 32 1.84 6.74 3.37
N TRP A 33 2.62 5.66 3.35
CA TRP A 33 3.69 5.45 4.32
C TRP A 33 4.81 6.48 4.20
N LYS A 34 5.21 6.80 2.97
CA LYS A 34 6.17 7.86 2.71
C LYS A 34 5.68 9.19 3.28
N GLY A 35 4.41 9.55 3.04
CA GLY A 35 3.82 10.78 3.58
C GLY A 35 3.80 10.85 5.11
N HIS A 36 3.55 9.72 5.78
CA HIS A 36 3.67 9.66 7.25
C HIS A 36 5.10 9.84 7.74
N LEU A 37 6.08 9.23 7.06
CA LEU A 37 7.50 9.36 7.39
C LEU A 37 8.04 10.77 7.10
N ASP A 38 7.66 11.39 5.98
CA ASP A 38 8.05 12.76 5.64
C ASP A 38 7.57 13.76 6.71
N LYS A 39 6.32 13.59 7.19
CA LYS A 39 5.77 14.39 8.29
C LYS A 39 6.55 14.20 9.60
N LEU A 40 6.94 12.95 9.89
CA LEU A 40 7.76 12.64 11.06
C LEU A 40 9.16 13.27 10.94
N ALA A 41 9.76 13.21 9.77
CA ALA A 41 11.10 13.77 9.51
C ALA A 41 11.11 15.31 9.56
N ALA A 42 10.03 15.96 9.14
CA ALA A 42 9.88 17.42 9.23
C ALA A 42 9.49 17.90 10.64
N MET A 43 9.12 17.00 11.55
CA MET A 43 8.73 17.34 12.91
C MET A 43 9.91 17.85 13.72
N LYS A 44 9.67 18.86 14.57
CA LYS A 44 10.60 19.31 15.61
C LYS A 44 10.07 18.87 16.98
N PRO A 45 10.32 17.61 17.40
CA PRO A 45 9.78 17.11 18.65
C PRO A 45 10.45 17.81 19.85
N GLU A 46 9.69 18.04 20.91
CA GLU A 46 10.16 18.65 22.17
C GLU A 46 11.16 17.76 22.93
N GLY A 47 11.34 16.50 22.49
CA GLY A 47 12.31 15.56 23.04
C GLY A 47 12.18 14.16 22.44
N ILE A 48 13.13 13.27 22.81
CA ILE A 48 13.20 11.89 22.28
C ILE A 48 11.92 11.10 22.58
N ALA A 49 11.31 11.28 23.76
CA ALA A 49 10.07 10.59 24.12
C ALA A 49 8.90 10.95 23.18
N ALA A 50 8.77 12.24 22.83
CA ALA A 50 7.76 12.70 21.87
C ALA A 50 8.00 12.11 20.48
N LEU A 51 9.24 12.05 20.02
CA LEU A 51 9.60 11.41 18.75
C LEU A 51 9.23 9.91 18.74
N GLN A 52 9.60 9.18 19.79
CA GLN A 52 9.30 7.76 19.93
C GLN A 52 7.79 7.48 19.92
N LEU A 53 6.99 8.36 20.54
CA LEU A 53 5.53 8.25 20.50
C LEU A 53 4.99 8.38 19.07
N HIS A 54 5.49 9.34 18.28
CA HIS A 54 5.07 9.50 16.90
C HIS A 54 5.50 8.31 16.02
N ILE A 55 6.72 7.79 16.20
CA ILE A 55 7.17 6.57 15.53
C ILE A 55 6.25 5.39 15.85
N ARG A 56 5.91 5.18 17.14
CA ARG A 56 5.02 4.09 17.57
C ARG A 56 3.64 4.19 16.90
N LYS A 57 3.06 5.39 16.81
CA LYS A 57 1.79 5.61 16.11
C LYS A 57 1.86 5.21 14.63
N VAL A 58 2.92 5.58 13.92
CA VAL A 58 3.11 5.17 12.52
C VAL A 58 3.22 3.64 12.41
N ALA A 59 4.02 3.02 13.27
CA ALA A 59 4.18 1.56 13.29
C ALA A 59 2.87 0.82 13.62
N GLU A 60 2.04 1.35 14.53
CA GLU A 60 0.72 0.80 14.84
C GLU A 60 -0.24 0.89 13.65
N MET A 61 -0.27 2.02 12.94
CA MET A 61 -1.06 2.16 11.71
C MET A 61 -0.65 1.13 10.66
N MET A 62 0.67 0.92 10.47
CA MET A 62 1.21 -0.11 9.59
C MET A 62 0.75 -1.50 10.02
N GLY A 63 0.89 -1.81 11.31
CA GLY A 63 0.48 -3.09 11.88
C GLY A 63 -1.03 -3.37 11.72
N ASN A 64 -1.87 -2.35 11.90
CA ASN A 64 -3.31 -2.45 11.70
C ASN A 64 -3.66 -2.72 10.24
N ARG A 65 -3.00 -2.04 9.30
CA ARG A 65 -3.20 -2.27 7.87
C ARG A 65 -2.75 -3.68 7.47
N ILE A 66 -1.61 -4.14 7.95
CA ILE A 66 -1.12 -5.52 7.72
C ILE A 66 -2.11 -6.55 8.25
N LYS A 67 -2.62 -6.37 9.49
CA LYS A 67 -3.62 -7.27 10.06
C LYS A 67 -4.89 -7.31 9.23
N MET A 68 -5.35 -6.15 8.75
CA MET A 68 -6.55 -6.06 7.92
C MET A 68 -6.36 -6.80 6.58
N LEU A 69 -5.24 -6.59 5.91
CA LEU A 69 -4.92 -7.25 4.63
C LEU A 69 -4.70 -8.77 4.76
N LYS A 70 -4.31 -9.26 5.93
CA LYS A 70 -4.15 -10.70 6.22
C LYS A 70 -5.44 -11.40 6.68
N ARG A 71 -6.49 -10.63 7.00
CA ARG A 71 -7.77 -11.16 7.47
C ARG A 71 -8.73 -11.49 6.33
N GLU A 72 -8.36 -11.11 5.11
CA GLU A 72 -8.90 -11.61 3.84
C GLU A 72 -8.01 -12.73 3.30
#